data_AF-A0ABD6R1L1-F1
#
_entry.id   AF-A0ABD6R1L1-F1
#
_cell.length_a   1.000
_cell.length_b   1.000
_cell.length_c   1.000
_cell.angle_alpha   90.00
_cell.angle_beta   90.00
_cell.angle_gamma   90.00
#
_symmetry.space_group_name_H-M   'P 1'
#
loop_
_entity.id
_entity.type
_entity.pdbx_description
1 polymer ?
#
loop_
_entity_poly.entity_id
_entity_poly.type
_entity_poly.pdbx_seq_one_letter_code
_entity_poly.pdbx_strand_id
1 'polypeptide(L)'
;MEDSATKYVVVEYPTQNGEKDVIDVFLTKGQVFKTGEKVKIDMEYVGWGGISINYNTVDHIEKVHEVNNSTQNNDDVWIWS
;
A
#
# COMPACT_ATOMS: atom_id res chain seq x y z
N MET A 1 -4.54 29.99 6.52
CA MET A 1 -3.88 29.24 5.43
C MET A 1 -3.79 27.83 5.94
N GLU A 2 -4.68 26.97 5.47
CA GLU A 2 -4.66 25.56 5.86
C GLU A 2 -3.45 24.93 5.18
N ASP A 3 -2.62 24.27 5.96
CA ASP A 3 -1.42 23.59 5.51
C ASP A 3 -1.84 22.53 4.49
N SER A 4 -1.77 22.84 3.19
CA SER A 4 -2.16 21.96 2.09
C SER A 4 -1.12 20.87 1.86
N ALA A 5 -0.57 20.32 2.94
CA ALA A 5 0.36 19.22 2.91
C ALA A 5 -0.35 18.04 2.27
N THR A 6 0.23 17.52 1.19
CA THR A 6 -0.26 16.32 0.54
C THR A 6 -0.25 15.18 1.57
N LYS A 7 -1.42 14.60 1.82
CA LYS A 7 -1.54 13.45 2.72
C LYS A 7 -1.16 12.20 1.95
N TYR A 8 -0.23 11.44 2.49
CA TYR A 8 0.19 10.17 1.91
C TYR A 8 0.60 9.20 3.01
N VAL A 9 0.70 7.93 2.64
CA VAL A 9 1.30 6.87 3.45
C VAL A 9 2.42 6.20 2.67
N VAL A 10 3.47 5.80 3.38
CA VAL A 10 4.55 4.99 2.82
C VAL A 10 4.25 3.54 3.15
N VAL A 11 4.20 2.70 2.12
CA VAL A 11 3.91 1.28 2.27
C VAL A 11 5.13 0.49 1.82
N GLU A 12 5.72 -0.26 2.75
CA GLU A 12 6.75 -1.24 2.43
C GLU A 12 6.11 -2.50 1.86
N TYR A 13 6.67 -3.02 0.76
CA TYR A 13 6.28 -4.32 0.23
C TYR A 13 7.51 -5.18 -0.09
N PRO A 14 7.43 -6.51 0.12
CA PRO A 14 8.49 -7.41 -0.30
C PRO A 14 8.46 -7.56 -1.82
N THR A 15 9.61 -7.40 -2.46
CA THR A 15 9.80 -7.72 -3.87
C THR A 15 10.07 -9.20 -4.06
N GLN A 16 9.94 -9.69 -5.29
CA GLN A 16 10.32 -11.06 -5.70
C GLN A 16 11.71 -11.51 -5.21
N ASN A 17 12.65 -10.59 -5.05
CA ASN A 17 14.03 -10.92 -4.64
C ASN A 17 14.20 -10.98 -3.11
N GLY A 18 13.14 -10.79 -2.34
CA GLY A 18 13.19 -10.74 -0.87
C GLY A 18 13.71 -9.42 -0.31
N GLU A 19 14.02 -8.45 -1.17
CA GLU A 19 14.27 -7.07 -0.78
C GLU A 19 12.96 -6.34 -0.50
N LYS A 20 13.01 -5.24 0.25
CA LYS A 20 11.85 -4.38 0.47
C LYS A 20 11.95 -3.15 -0.41
N ASP A 21 10.86 -2.82 -1.06
CA ASP A 21 10.69 -1.55 -1.77
C ASP A 21 9.51 -0.78 -1.16
N VAL A 22 9.36 0.49 -1.56
CA VAL A 22 8.39 1.43 -0.99
C VAL A 22 7.48 2.02 -2.05
N ILE A 23 6.21 2.13 -1.70
CA ILE A 23 5.20 2.82 -2.50
C ILE A 23 4.62 3.97 -1.68
N ASP A 24 4.65 5.17 -2.25
CA ASP A 24 3.96 6.32 -1.70
C ASP A 24 2.51 6.31 -2.20
N VAL A 25 1.54 6.24 -1.29
CA VAL A 25 0.12 6.28 -1.65
C VAL A 25 -0.50 7.58 -1.20
N PHE A 26 -0.91 8.40 -2.16
CA PHE A 26 -1.56 9.68 -1.90
C PHE A 26 -3.04 9.47 -1.54
N LEU A 27 -3.48 10.12 -0.46
CA LEU A 27 -4.81 9.95 0.12
C LEU A 27 -5.65 11.20 -0.10
N THR A 28 -6.53 11.17 -1.09
CA THR A 28 -7.41 12.29 -1.47
C THR A 28 -8.83 12.11 -0.95
N LYS A 29 -9.24 10.88 -0.65
CA LYS A 29 -10.61 10.52 -0.23
C LYS A 29 -10.84 10.61 1.28
N GLY A 30 -9.91 11.16 2.05
CA GLY A 30 -10.01 11.21 3.52
C GLY A 30 -9.80 9.86 4.21
N GLN A 31 -9.18 8.89 3.52
CA GLN A 31 -8.74 7.63 4.11
C GLN A 31 -7.73 7.91 5.25
N VAL A 32 -7.76 7.09 6.30
CA VAL A 32 -6.84 7.22 7.43
C VAL A 32 -6.26 5.86 7.76
N PHE A 33 -4.94 5.76 7.71
CA PHE A 33 -4.17 4.58 8.08
C PHE A 33 -3.26 4.88 9.27
N LYS A 34 -2.89 3.83 10.01
CA LYS A 34 -1.93 3.89 11.11
C LYS A 34 -0.74 3.00 10.79
N THR A 35 0.44 3.40 11.25
CA THR A 35 1.64 2.57 11.15
C THR A 35 1.39 1.20 11.78
N GLY A 36 1.80 0.15 11.07
CA GLY A 36 1.60 -1.25 11.49
C GLY A 36 0.30 -1.88 10.99
N GLU A 37 -0.62 -1.11 10.39
CA GLU A 37 -1.77 -1.70 9.70
C GLU A 37 -1.32 -2.45 8.44
N LYS A 38 -1.88 -3.63 8.22
CA LYS A 38 -1.74 -4.35 6.96
C LYS A 38 -2.70 -3.75 5.93
N VAL A 39 -2.18 -3.51 4.74
CA VAL A 39 -2.92 -2.89 3.64
C VAL A 39 -2.74 -3.71 2.36
N LYS A 40 -3.67 -3.54 1.42
CA LYS A 40 -3.56 -4.00 0.04
C LYS A 40 -3.43 -2.79 -0.87
N ILE A 41 -2.58 -2.89 -1.89
CA ILE A 41 -2.39 -1.88 -2.93
C ILE A 41 -2.69 -2.51 -4.28
N ASP A 42 -3.42 -1.81 -5.13
CA ASP A 42 -3.66 -2.25 -6.51
C ASP A 42 -2.44 -1.91 -7.36
N MET A 43 -1.52 -2.88 -7.50
CA MET A 43 -0.23 -2.70 -8.19
C MET A 43 -0.38 -2.29 -9.67
N GLU A 44 -1.53 -2.53 -10.29
CA GLU A 44 -1.80 -2.12 -11.68
C GLU A 44 -1.79 -0.59 -11.87
N TYR A 45 -2.05 0.17 -10.80
CA TYR A 45 -2.04 1.64 -10.80
C TYR A 45 -0.77 2.23 -10.20
N VAL A 46 0.22 1.39 -9.89
CA VAL A 46 1.50 1.84 -9.35
C VAL A 46 2.40 2.24 -10.50
N GLY A 47 2.78 3.51 -10.52
CA GLY A 47 3.64 4.10 -11.54
C GLY A 47 4.96 4.58 -10.97
N TRP A 48 6.00 4.57 -11.80
CA TRP A 48 7.27 5.19 -11.44
C TRP A 48 7.12 6.72 -11.43
N GLY A 49 7.38 7.35 -10.28
CA GLY A 49 7.26 8.80 -10.11
C GLY A 49 8.37 9.64 -10.75
N GLY A 50 9.42 8.99 -11.27
CA GLY A 50 10.60 9.64 -11.86
C GLY A 50 11.86 9.43 -11.01
N ILE A 51 12.99 9.96 -11.48
CA ILE A 51 14.35 9.69 -10.94
C ILE A 51 14.49 10.09 -9.46
N SER A 52 13.65 10.98 -8.96
CA SER A 52 13.73 11.53 -7.60
C SER A 52 12.54 11.17 -6.71
N ILE A 53 11.67 10.24 -7.13
CA ILE A 53 10.45 9.88 -6.41
C ILE A 53 10.30 8.36 -6.41
N ASN A 54 9.73 7.82 -5.33
CA ASN A 54 9.36 6.42 -5.25
C ASN A 54 8.28 6.05 -6.28
N TYR A 55 8.02 4.75 -6.41
CA TYR A 55 6.77 4.28 -6.97
C TYR A 55 5.60 4.87 -6.20
N ASN A 56 4.55 5.27 -6.91
CA ASN A 56 3.41 5.89 -6.27
C ASN A 56 2.10 5.54 -6.96
N THR A 57 1.02 5.74 -6.20
CA THR A 57 -0.36 5.64 -6.68
C THR A 57 -1.27 6.56 -5.85
N VAL A 58 -2.53 6.71 -6.27
CA VAL A 58 -3.50 7.63 -5.65
C VAL A 58 -4.75 6.87 -5.24
N ASP A 59 -5.06 6.86 -3.94
CA ASP A 59 -6.23 6.21 -3.33
C ASP A 59 -6.39 4.69 -3.55
N HIS A 60 -5.49 4.04 -4.29
CA HIS A 60 -5.49 2.60 -4.61
C HIS A 60 -4.94 1.76 -3.46
N ILE A 61 -5.55 1.91 -2.28
CA ILE A 61 -5.16 1.27 -1.03
C ILE A 61 -6.38 0.94 -0.16
N GLU A 62 -6.36 -0.25 0.42
CA GLU A 62 -7.42 -0.72 1.31
C GLU A 62 -6.85 -1.37 2.57
N LYS A 63 -7.59 -1.30 3.69
CA LYS A 63 -7.21 -1.99 4.92
C LYS A 63 -7.52 -3.48 4.80
N VAL A 64 -6.56 -4.31 5.20
CA VAL A 64 -6.83 -5.73 5.39
C VAL A 64 -7.55 -5.90 6.72
N HIS A 65 -8.82 -6.30 6.64
CA HIS A 65 -9.53 -6.84 7.79
C HIS A 65 -9.14 -8.31 7.91
N GLU A 66 -8.30 -8.66 8.89
CA GLU A 66 -8.07 -10.06 9.25
C GLU A 66 -9.39 -10.61 9.81
N VAL A 67 -10.14 -11.31 8.96
CA VAL A 67 -11.23 -12.15 9.43
C VAL A 67 -10.54 -13.36 10.04
N ASN A 68 -10.59 -13.49 11.37
CA ASN A 68 -10.13 -14.68 12.08
C ASN A 68 -11.03 -15.87 11.72
N ASN A 69 -10.94 -16.37 10.50
CA ASN A 69 -11.54 -17.64 10.12
C ASN A 69 -10.47 -18.70 10.34
N SER A 70 -10.63 -19.48 11.40
CA SER A 70 -9.80 -20.64 11.74
C SER A 70 -10.00 -21.80 10.77
N THR A 71 -10.09 -21.52 9.48
CA THR A 71 -10.09 -22.49 8.40
C THR A 71 -8.96 -22.08 7.49
N GLN A 72 -7.82 -22.72 7.70
CA GLN A 72 -6.66 -22.72 6.83
C GLN A 72 -7.09 -23.28 5.46
N ASN A 73 -7.70 -22.45 4.62
CA ASN A 73 -7.75 -22.68 3.19
C ASN A 73 -6.50 -22.03 2.64
N ASN A 74 -5.60 -22.85 2.09
CA ASN A 74 -4.36 -22.43 1.46
C ASN A 74 -4.61 -21.71 0.10
N ASP A 75 -5.70 -20.92 0.02
CA ASP A 75 -6.15 -20.20 -1.17
C ASP A 75 -6.08 -18.68 -0.99
N ASP A 76 -5.63 -18.19 0.18
CA ASP A 76 -5.09 -16.83 0.29
C ASP A 76 -3.71 -16.81 -0.38
N VAL A 77 -3.73 -16.87 -1.72
CA VAL A 77 -2.56 -16.65 -2.55
C VAL A 77 -2.20 -15.17 -2.41
N TRP A 78 -1.36 -14.87 -1.42
CA TRP A 78 -0.62 -13.62 -1.34
C TRP A 78 0.34 -13.62 -2.53
N ILE A 79 -0.08 -13.01 -3.64
CA ILE A 79 0.83 -12.79 -4.76
C ILE A 79 1.81 -11.71 -4.31
N TRP A 80 3.00 -12.16 -3.88
CA TRP A 80 4.18 -11.33 -3.88
C TRP A 80 4.66 -11.17 -5.32
N SER A 81 4.89 -9.93 -5.74
CA SER A 81 5.62 -9.56 -6.95
C SER A 81 6.64 -8.50 -6.58
#